data_AF-A0AAX4JAG1-F1
#
_entry.id   AF-A0AAX4JAG1-F1
#
_cell.length_a   1.000
_cell.length_b   1.000
_cell.length_c   1.000
_cell.angle_alpha   90.00
_cell.angle_beta   90.00
_cell.angle_gamma   90.00
#
_symmetry.space_group_name_H-M   'P 1'
#
loop_
_entity.id
_entity.type
_entity.pdbx_description
1 polymer ?
#
loop_
_entity_poly.entity_id
_entity_poly.type
_entity_poly.pdbx_seq_one_letter_code
_entity_poly.pdbx_strand_id
1 'polypeptide(L)'
;MKEEELQNIIYELLSTGMYKSNIKNLNEVVSILRKIHFDVVEWYDKSCYILVSTGGNQELILGYNEEENKEIIEIFEKIIFDKEVQGNLLSSLVENDWLSIDEKNKYILSKRALVIFKNKILEADGIYKKCKFCEFLVRREEAHDYCQKIFDEKNCF
;
A
#
# COMPACT_ATOMS: atom_id res chain seq x y z
N MET A 1 -16.70 13.52 14.37
CA MET A 1 -15.42 14.12 13.93
C MET A 1 -15.69 15.59 13.64
N LYS A 2 -14.72 16.51 13.77
CA LYS A 2 -14.96 17.90 13.31
C LYS A 2 -14.96 17.93 11.78
N GLU A 3 -15.73 18.82 11.15
CA GLU A 3 -15.83 18.88 9.69
C GLU A 3 -14.48 19.16 9.02
N GLU A 4 -13.69 20.08 9.57
CA GLU A 4 -12.33 20.41 9.10
C GLU A 4 -11.40 19.19 9.15
N GLU A 5 -11.49 18.38 10.21
CA GLU A 5 -10.71 17.14 10.36
C GLU A 5 -11.07 16.13 9.26
N LEU A 6 -12.37 15.97 8.98
CA LEU A 6 -12.86 15.11 7.91
C LEU A 6 -12.37 15.57 6.53
N GLN A 7 -12.44 16.87 6.24
CA GLN A 7 -11.98 17.44 4.99
C GLN A 7 -10.48 17.25 4.79
N ASN A 8 -9.68 17.46 5.84
CA ASN A 8 -8.23 17.25 5.79
C ASN A 8 -7.87 15.78 5.50
N ILE A 9 -8.55 14.82 6.14
CA ILE A 9 -8.34 13.39 5.89
C ILE A 9 -8.65 13.05 4.42
N ILE A 10 -9.80 13.51 3.91
CA ILE A 10 -10.20 13.26 2.52
C ILE A 10 -9.22 13.89 1.54
N TYR A 11 -8.82 15.14 1.79
CA TYR A 11 -7.87 15.85 0.95
C TYR A 11 -6.51 15.14 0.91
N GLU A 12 -5.98 14.71 2.05
CA GLU A 12 -4.70 14.00 2.13
C GLU A 12 -4.76 12.64 1.43
N LEU A 13 -5.85 11.88 1.62
CA LEU A 13 -6.07 10.61 0.92
C LEU A 13 -6.13 10.81 -0.60
N LEU A 14 -6.87 11.80 -1.09
CA LEU A 14 -7.01 12.06 -2.53
C LEU A 14 -5.73 12.60 -3.17
N SER A 15 -4.92 13.37 -2.42
CA SER A 15 -3.68 13.97 -2.94
C SER A 15 -2.49 13.03 -2.89
N THR A 16 -2.35 12.25 -1.81
CA THR A 16 -1.16 11.40 -1.58
C THR A 16 -1.44 9.91 -1.75
N GLY A 17 -2.71 9.49 -1.73
CA GLY A 17 -3.11 8.09 -1.71
C GLY A 17 -3.00 7.42 -0.34
N MET A 18 -2.52 8.12 0.70
CA MET A 18 -2.34 7.58 2.04
C MET A 18 -2.72 8.59 3.13
N TYR A 19 -3.03 8.09 4.33
CA TYR A 19 -3.17 8.89 5.53
C TYR A 19 -2.51 8.16 6.70
N LYS A 20 -1.52 8.78 7.36
CA LYS A 20 -0.62 8.13 8.34
C LYS A 20 -1.00 8.39 9.80
N SER A 21 -2.22 8.86 10.06
CA SER A 21 -2.75 9.14 11.41
C SER A 21 -4.04 8.37 11.66
N ASN A 22 -4.44 8.26 12.93
CA ASN A 22 -5.65 7.52 13.33
C ASN A 22 -6.94 8.23 12.85
N ILE A 23 -7.86 7.48 12.24
CA ILE A 23 -9.17 7.99 11.82
C ILE A 23 -10.25 7.51 12.81
N LYS A 24 -10.81 8.43 13.59
CA LYS A 24 -11.84 8.10 14.61
C LYS A 24 -13.14 7.55 14.00
N ASN A 25 -13.52 8.00 12.80
CA ASN A 25 -14.77 7.60 12.14
C ASN A 25 -14.53 7.26 10.66
N LEU A 26 -13.87 6.11 10.42
CA LEU A 26 -13.54 5.66 9.06
C LEU A 26 -14.79 5.50 8.17
N ASN A 27 -15.93 5.09 8.74
CA ASN A 27 -17.18 4.90 8.00
C ASN A 27 -17.66 6.20 7.32
N GLU A 28 -17.48 7.34 7.99
CA GLU A 28 -17.85 8.65 7.44
C GLU A 28 -16.95 9.05 6.26
N VAL A 29 -15.64 8.83 6.39
CA VAL A 29 -14.65 9.03 5.31
C VAL A 29 -14.98 8.15 4.10
N VAL A 30 -15.16 6.85 4.33
CA VAL A 30 -15.49 5.86 3.29
C VAL A 30 -16.83 6.20 2.61
N SER A 31 -17.84 6.62 3.37
CA SER A 31 -19.13 7.01 2.80
C SER A 31 -19.04 8.17 1.82
N ILE A 32 -18.08 9.09 2.00
CA ILE A 32 -17.87 10.21 1.07
C ILE A 32 -17.06 9.74 -0.14
N LEU A 33 -15.94 9.06 0.09
CA LEU A 33 -15.05 8.59 -0.98
C LEU A 33 -15.74 7.62 -1.94
N ARG A 34 -16.67 6.78 -1.45
CA ARG A 34 -17.44 5.86 -2.32
C ARG A 34 -18.34 6.59 -3.31
N LYS A 35 -18.78 7.81 -3.01
CA LYS A 35 -19.58 8.64 -3.95
C LYS A 35 -18.76 9.07 -5.16
N ILE A 36 -17.44 9.03 -5.05
CA ILE A 36 -16.48 9.37 -6.12
C ILE A 36 -15.62 8.16 -6.51
N HIS A 37 -16.14 6.94 -6.31
CA HIS A 37 -15.53 5.68 -6.72
C HIS A 37 -14.19 5.32 -6.05
N PHE A 38 -13.98 5.77 -4.81
CA PHE A 38 -12.85 5.34 -4.00
C PHE A 38 -13.29 4.61 -2.73
N ASP A 39 -12.44 3.73 -2.21
CA ASP A 39 -12.56 3.12 -0.90
C ASP A 39 -11.26 3.33 -0.10
N VAL A 40 -11.27 2.96 1.18
CA VAL A 40 -10.12 3.09 2.07
C VAL A 40 -9.83 1.76 2.75
N VAL A 41 -8.58 1.32 2.63
CA VAL A 41 -8.07 0.12 3.30
C VAL A 41 -7.24 0.55 4.51
N GLU A 42 -7.65 0.16 5.71
CA GLU A 42 -6.81 0.26 6.91
C GLU A 42 -5.72 -0.80 6.87
N TRP A 43 -4.46 -0.41 7.02
CA TRP A 43 -3.34 -1.34 7.06
C TRP A 43 -3.40 -2.23 8.31
N TYR A 44 -2.87 -3.46 8.26
CA TYR A 44 -3.11 -4.48 9.30
C TYR A 44 -2.70 -4.06 10.73
N ASP A 45 -1.69 -3.20 10.87
CA ASP A 45 -1.18 -2.70 12.16
C ASP A 45 -1.80 -1.36 12.57
N LYS A 46 -2.76 -0.85 11.79
CA LYS A 46 -3.44 0.45 11.98
C LYS A 46 -2.55 1.69 11.90
N SER A 47 -1.35 1.56 11.34
CA SER A 47 -0.42 2.68 11.17
C SER A 47 -0.81 3.64 10.05
N CYS A 48 -1.62 3.20 9.08
CA CYS A 48 -2.07 4.06 7.98
C CYS A 48 -3.32 3.54 7.29
N TYR A 49 -3.90 4.42 6.48
CA TYR A 49 -5.05 4.20 5.63
C TYR A 49 -4.64 4.45 4.18
N ILE A 50 -5.09 3.60 3.25
CA ILE A 50 -4.68 3.60 1.86
C ILE A 50 -5.91 3.80 0.99
N LEU A 51 -5.88 4.82 0.12
CA LEU A 51 -6.93 5.08 -0.85
C LEU A 51 -6.84 4.07 -2.00
N VAL A 52 -7.96 3.43 -2.33
CA VAL A 52 -8.06 2.49 -3.45
C VAL A 52 -9.18 2.90 -4.38
N SER A 53 -8.94 2.82 -5.70
CA SER A 53 -10.00 3.02 -6.69
C SER A 53 -10.90 1.78 -6.73
N THR A 54 -12.21 2.02 -6.70
CA THR A 54 -13.25 1.00 -6.94
C THR A 54 -13.64 0.93 -8.42
N GLY A 55 -13.17 1.88 -9.24
CA GLY A 55 -13.38 1.90 -10.69
C GLY A 55 -12.39 1.00 -11.45
N GLY A 56 -12.69 0.71 -12.71
CA GLY A 56 -11.91 -0.22 -13.54
C GLY A 56 -10.48 0.24 -13.87
N ASN A 57 -9.58 -0.73 -13.89
CA ASN A 57 -8.13 -0.70 -14.16
C ASN A 57 -7.24 -0.16 -13.02
N GLN A 58 -7.05 -1.00 -11.99
CA GLN A 58 -6.20 -0.73 -10.81
C GLN A 58 -4.69 -0.72 -11.12
N GLU A 59 -4.29 -1.02 -12.36
CA GLU A 59 -2.89 -1.21 -12.74
C GLU A 59 -2.18 0.05 -13.27
N LEU A 60 -2.89 1.17 -13.39
CA LEU A 60 -2.30 2.44 -13.85
C LEU A 60 -1.96 3.34 -12.66
N ILE A 61 -0.72 3.83 -12.66
CA ILE A 61 -0.25 4.83 -11.71
C ILE A 61 -0.48 6.21 -12.32
N LEU A 62 -1.48 6.91 -11.79
CA LEU A 62 -1.80 8.28 -12.21
C LEU A 62 -0.62 9.23 -11.93
N GLY A 63 -0.42 10.21 -12.81
CA GLY A 63 0.68 11.17 -12.73
C GLY A 63 1.92 10.79 -13.55
N TYR A 64 1.93 9.58 -14.12
CA TYR A 64 2.97 9.11 -15.05
C TYR A 64 2.37 8.85 -16.44
N ASN A 65 3.17 9.05 -17.47
CA ASN A 65 2.79 8.73 -18.85
C ASN A 65 2.85 7.20 -19.10
N GLU A 66 2.50 6.75 -20.31
CA GLU A 66 2.45 5.33 -20.64
C GLU A 66 3.83 4.63 -20.60
N GLU A 67 4.88 5.30 -21.07
CA GLU A 67 6.25 4.76 -21.05
C GLU A 67 6.79 4.67 -19.62
N GLU A 68 6.55 5.72 -18.82
CA GLU A 68 6.89 5.72 -17.39
C GLU A 68 6.13 4.63 -16.64
N ASN A 69 4.84 4.44 -16.89
CA ASN A 69 4.08 3.34 -16.28
C ASN A 69 4.68 1.98 -16.62
N LYS A 70 5.11 1.75 -17.87
CA LYS A 70 5.80 0.51 -18.25
C LYS A 70 7.09 0.31 -17.45
N GLU A 71 7.93 1.36 -17.35
CA GLU A 71 9.17 1.32 -16.55
C GLU A 71 8.87 1.04 -15.06
N ILE A 72 7.83 1.65 -14.49
CA ILE A 72 7.46 1.43 -13.08
C ILE A 72 7.03 -0.01 -12.84
N ILE A 73 6.25 -0.61 -13.75
CA ILE A 73 5.87 -2.02 -13.64
C ILE A 73 7.12 -2.92 -13.71
N GLU A 74 8.08 -2.63 -14.60
CA GLU A 74 9.35 -3.37 -14.64
C GLU A 74 10.16 -3.22 -13.34
N ILE A 75 10.17 -2.03 -12.74
CA ILE A 75 10.80 -1.78 -11.44
C ILE A 75 10.12 -2.63 -10.35
N PHE A 76 8.79 -2.66 -10.33
CA PHE A 76 8.04 -3.46 -9.36
C PHE A 76 8.35 -4.94 -9.52
N GLU A 77 8.34 -5.47 -10.74
CA GLU A 77 8.70 -6.86 -11.04
C GLU A 77 10.10 -7.20 -10.55
N LYS A 78 11.09 -6.34 -10.82
CA LYS A 78 12.46 -6.54 -10.31
C LYS A 78 12.49 -6.62 -8.78
N ILE A 79 11.79 -5.72 -8.09
CA ILE A 79 11.70 -5.73 -6.61
C ILE A 79 11.01 -6.99 -6.10
N ILE A 80 9.94 -7.44 -6.76
CA ILE A 80 9.21 -8.68 -6.42
C ILE A 80 10.13 -9.89 -6.50
N PHE A 81 11.09 -9.92 -7.43
CA PHE A 81 12.09 -10.99 -7.53
C PHE A 81 13.42 -10.70 -6.81
N ASP A 82 13.44 -9.70 -5.92
CA ASP A 82 14.62 -9.29 -5.15
C ASP A 82 15.84 -8.86 -5.99
N LYS A 83 15.59 -8.35 -7.20
CA LYS A 83 16.63 -7.84 -8.10
C LYS A 83 16.93 -6.38 -7.78
N GLU A 84 18.17 -5.98 -8.04
CA GLU A 84 18.54 -4.57 -7.97
C GLU A 84 17.80 -3.75 -9.03
N VAL A 85 17.40 -2.55 -8.64
CA VAL A 85 16.73 -1.58 -9.49
C VAL A 85 17.55 -0.31 -9.58
N GLN A 86 17.60 0.25 -10.79
CA GLN A 86 18.19 1.54 -11.11
C GLN A 86 17.24 2.22 -12.08
N GLY A 87 17.11 3.54 -12.00
CA GLY A 87 16.22 4.29 -12.87
C GLY A 87 15.96 5.69 -12.35
N ASN A 88 15.58 6.59 -13.25
CA ASN A 88 15.35 8.00 -12.92
C ASN A 88 14.04 8.20 -12.14
N LEU A 89 13.13 7.24 -12.20
CA LEU A 89 11.82 7.30 -11.53
C LEU A 89 11.89 6.93 -10.05
N LEU A 90 12.97 6.31 -9.56
CA LEU A 90 13.05 5.78 -8.19
C LEU A 90 12.80 6.84 -7.12
N SER A 91 13.42 8.02 -7.24
CA SER A 91 13.20 9.12 -6.28
C SER A 91 11.75 9.57 -6.26
N SER A 92 11.14 9.75 -7.43
CA SER A 92 9.73 10.13 -7.56
C SER A 92 8.80 9.07 -6.97
N LEU A 93 9.10 7.78 -7.18
CA LEU A 93 8.31 6.68 -6.63
C LEU A 93 8.41 6.60 -5.09
N VAL A 94 9.56 6.95 -4.51
CA VAL A 94 9.69 7.06 -3.04
C VAL A 94 8.92 8.27 -2.52
N GLU A 95 9.05 9.43 -3.16
CA GLU A 95 8.34 10.66 -2.79
C GLU A 95 6.82 10.51 -2.83
N ASN A 96 6.30 9.68 -3.74
CA ASN A 96 4.87 9.42 -3.91
C ASN A 96 4.37 8.15 -3.20
N ASP A 97 5.15 7.63 -2.23
CA ASP A 97 4.81 6.47 -1.41
C ASP A 97 4.47 5.22 -2.25
N TRP A 98 5.09 5.02 -3.42
CA TRP A 98 5.01 3.77 -4.20
C TRP A 98 6.11 2.79 -3.83
N LEU A 99 7.28 3.31 -3.50
CA LEU A 99 8.42 2.57 -2.98
C LEU A 99 8.76 3.03 -1.57
N SER A 100 9.49 2.19 -0.85
CA SER A 100 10.13 2.53 0.41
C SER A 100 11.55 1.98 0.41
N ILE A 101 12.39 2.45 1.34
CA ILE A 101 13.76 1.98 1.50
C ILE A 101 13.83 1.20 2.81
N ASP A 102 14.32 -0.03 2.76
CA ASP A 102 14.51 -0.86 3.95
C ASP A 102 15.78 -0.47 4.73
N GLU A 103 15.96 -1.08 5.90
CA GLU A 103 17.14 -0.86 6.77
C GLU A 103 18.49 -1.16 6.11
N LYS A 104 18.51 -1.86 4.97
CA LYS A 104 19.71 -2.20 4.18
C LYS A 104 19.87 -1.29 2.96
N ASN A 105 19.16 -0.17 2.91
CA ASN A 105 19.13 0.76 1.79
C ASN A 105 18.63 0.13 0.48
N LYS A 106 17.80 -0.91 0.54
CA LYS A 106 17.19 -1.52 -0.66
C LYS A 106 15.79 -0.98 -0.88
N TYR A 107 15.46 -0.73 -2.15
CA TYR A 107 14.09 -0.41 -2.55
C TYR A 107 13.17 -1.60 -2.34
N ILE A 108 12.02 -1.34 -1.73
CA ILE A 108 10.93 -2.28 -1.51
C ILE A 108 9.62 -1.65 -1.94
N LEU A 109 8.61 -2.48 -2.22
CA LEU A 109 7.25 -1.97 -2.45
C LEU A 109 6.69 -1.38 -1.15
N SER A 110 6.09 -0.19 -1.25
CA SER A 110 5.44 0.46 -0.12
C SER A 110 4.13 -0.25 0.26
N LYS A 111 3.55 0.11 1.41
CA LYS A 111 2.22 -0.38 1.84
C LYS A 111 1.15 -0.10 0.78
N ARG A 112 1.18 1.08 0.15
CA ARG A 112 0.27 1.47 -0.92
C ARG A 112 0.39 0.54 -2.13
N ALA A 113 1.61 0.31 -2.60
CA ALA A 113 1.85 -0.59 -3.73
C ALA A 113 1.41 -2.03 -3.41
N LEU A 114 1.67 -2.51 -2.20
CA LEU A 114 1.26 -3.85 -1.75
C LEU A 114 -0.26 -4.03 -1.71
N VAL A 115 -1.03 -2.98 -1.40
CA VAL A 115 -2.50 -3.04 -1.44
C VAL A 115 -3.02 -2.97 -2.86
N ILE A 116 -2.58 -1.99 -3.65
CA ILE A 116 -3.13 -1.72 -4.98
C ILE A 116 -2.74 -2.82 -5.98
N PHE A 117 -1.49 -3.28 -5.95
CA PHE A 117 -0.97 -4.30 -6.87
C PHE A 117 -0.98 -5.71 -6.29
N LYS A 118 -1.77 -5.97 -5.23
CA LYS A 118 -1.77 -7.23 -4.49
C LYS A 118 -1.84 -8.47 -5.40
N ASN A 119 -2.80 -8.48 -6.34
CA ASN A 119 -3.03 -9.65 -7.20
C ASN A 119 -1.85 -9.88 -8.15
N LYS A 120 -1.38 -8.82 -8.82
CA LYS A 120 -0.22 -8.88 -9.73
C LYS A 120 1.05 -9.35 -9.02
N ILE A 121 1.28 -8.87 -7.79
CA ILE A 121 2.42 -9.30 -6.98
C ILE A 121 2.33 -10.80 -6.64
N LEU A 122 1.14 -11.29 -6.31
CA LEU A 122 0.92 -12.71 -6.02
C LEU A 122 1.04 -13.59 -7.26
N GLU A 123 0.55 -13.12 -8.41
CA GLU A 123 0.68 -13.83 -9.69
C GLU A 123 2.13 -13.97 -10.16
N ALA A 124 3.00 -13.01 -9.81
CA ALA A 124 4.42 -13.07 -10.11
C ALA A 124 5.19 -14.13 -9.29
N ASP A 125 4.64 -14.64 -8.18
CA ASP A 125 5.26 -15.67 -7.32
C ASP A 125 6.70 -15.34 -6.87
N GLY A 126 6.93 -14.08 -6.49
CA GLY A 126 8.23 -13.61 -6.00
C GLY A 126 8.41 -13.74 -4.48
N ILE A 127 9.17 -12.80 -3.89
CA ILE A 127 9.47 -12.80 -2.46
C ILE A 127 8.30 -12.33 -1.57
N TYR A 128 7.20 -11.88 -2.15
CA TYR A 128 6.02 -11.42 -1.42
C TYR A 128 4.95 -12.51 -1.42
N LYS A 129 4.41 -12.81 -0.23
CA LYS A 129 3.35 -13.81 -0.06
C LYS A 129 2.25 -13.26 0.83
N LYS A 130 1.08 -13.88 0.83
CA LYS A 130 0.03 -13.54 1.81
C LYS A 130 0.50 -13.96 3.20
N CYS A 131 0.31 -13.07 4.18
CA CYS A 131 0.49 -13.40 5.58
C CYS A 131 -0.54 -14.47 6.01
N LYS A 132 -0.14 -15.45 6.82
CA LYS A 132 -1.03 -16.52 7.29
C LYS A 132 -2.17 -16.05 8.21
N PHE A 133 -2.06 -14.84 8.77
CA PHE A 133 -3.04 -14.29 9.72
C PHE A 133 -3.83 -13.10 9.19
N CYS A 134 -3.26 -12.35 8.25
CA CYS A 134 -3.92 -11.21 7.65
C CYS A 134 -3.80 -11.31 6.13
N GLU A 135 -4.82 -10.90 5.41
CA GLU A 135 -4.85 -11.00 3.94
C GLU A 135 -3.86 -10.05 3.23
N PHE A 136 -2.97 -9.36 3.96
CA PHE A 136 -1.95 -8.48 3.39
C PHE A 136 -0.67 -9.22 3.03
N LEU A 137 0.10 -8.62 2.13
CA LEU A 137 1.38 -9.18 1.67
C LEU A 137 2.50 -8.96 2.68
N VAL A 138 3.34 -9.98 2.86
CA VAL A 138 4.55 -9.98 3.68
C VAL A 138 5.75 -10.37 2.80
N ARG A 139 6.92 -9.77 3.08
CA ARG A 139 8.16 -9.98 2.32
C ARG A 139 8.99 -11.06 3.00
N ARG A 140 9.29 -12.16 2.28
CA ARG A 140 10.18 -13.28 2.67
C ARG A 140 9.81 -14.05 3.94
N GLU A 141 8.67 -13.74 4.56
CA GLU A 141 8.21 -14.37 5.79
C GLU A 141 6.82 -14.99 5.57
N GLU A 142 6.36 -15.78 6.54
CA GLU A 142 5.02 -16.37 6.51
C GLU A 142 3.96 -15.46 7.17
N ALA A 143 4.39 -14.56 8.05
CA ALA A 143 3.51 -13.66 8.80
C ALA A 143 4.23 -12.34 9.07
N HIS A 144 3.46 -11.26 9.24
CA HIS A 144 4.01 -10.03 9.82
C HIS A 144 4.25 -10.23 11.32
N ASP A 145 5.35 -9.66 11.83
CA ASP A 145 5.68 -9.67 13.27
C ASP A 145 4.51 -9.24 14.16
N TYR A 146 3.80 -8.17 13.77
CA TYR A 146 2.63 -7.68 14.49
C TYR A 146 1.53 -8.75 14.60
N CYS A 147 1.26 -9.45 13.50
CA CYS A 147 0.22 -10.46 13.46
C CYS A 147 0.60 -11.69 14.29
N GLN A 148 1.87 -12.12 14.21
CA GLN A 148 2.40 -13.22 15.00
C GLN A 148 2.29 -12.91 16.50
N LYS A 149 2.68 -11.70 16.91
CA LYS A 149 2.60 -11.26 18.31
C LYS A 149 1.16 -11.28 18.85
N ILE A 150 0.19 -10.77 18.10
CA ILE A 150 -1.23 -10.81 18.49
C ILE A 150 -1.74 -12.25 18.61
N PHE A 151 -1.31 -13.13 17.71
CA PHE A 151 -1.71 -14.54 17.76
C PHE A 151 -1.13 -15.21 19.02
N ASP A 152 0.15 -15.01 19.31
CA ASP A 152 0.80 -15.62 20.46
C ASP A 152 0.18 -15.14 21.79
N GLU A 153 -0.12 -13.84 21.91
CA GLU A 153 -0.81 -13.28 23.08
C GLU A 153 -2.20 -13.88 23.30
N LYS A 154 -2.91 -14.26 22.24
CA LYS A 154 -4.25 -14.88 22.33
C LYS A 154 -4.22 -16.38 22.63
N ASN A 155 -3.13 -17.07 22.32
CA ASN A 155 -3.00 -18.53 22.49
C ASN A 155 -2.17 -18.93 23.72
N CYS A 156 -1.62 -17.97 24.46
CA CYS A 156 -0.94 -18.22 25.75
C CYS A 156 -1.90 -18.34 26.95
N PHE A 157 -3.10 -18.91 26.75
CA PHE A 157 -4.08 -19.21 27.81
C PHE A 157 -4.28 -20.72 27.96
#